data_AF-A0A1F6T3F5-F1
#
_entry.id   AF-A0A1F6T3F5-F1
#
_cell.length_a   1.000
_cell.length_b   1.000
_cell.length_c   1.000
_cell.angle_alpha   90.00
_cell.angle_beta   90.00
_cell.angle_gamma   90.00
#
_symmetry.space_group_name_H-M   'P 1'
#
loop_
_entity.id
_entity.type
_entity.pdbx_description
1 polymer ?
#
loop_
_entity_poly.entity_id
_entity_poly.type
_entity_poly.pdbx_seq_one_letter_code
_entity_poly.pdbx_strand_id
1 'polypeptide(L)'
;MLQVREYLTLGDAKTLKSPPLPTGTLGLHLVRLRIIDPIVPFTTPVIRYFVAEGRVGKELPPDPVGVTSPVPFALFAPDTLFAWESHKGARVYQLEIYRTDRNPATELPDLGGGDRTPKPSDVAAALRQAPVTGMLVPGNQTTTTLSANARQRLTPGRAYLWRVLAISEDGTVIGQSPMREMRTP
;
A
#
# COMPACT_ATOMS: atom_id res chain seq x y z
N MET A 1 -21.54 -0.67 -25.42
CA MET A 1 -20.57 0.40 -25.73
C MET A 1 -21.28 1.72 -25.46
N LEU A 2 -20.87 2.50 -24.45
CA LEU A 2 -21.50 3.78 -24.14
C LEU A 2 -20.85 4.86 -25.02
N GLN A 3 -21.63 5.46 -25.92
CA GLN A 3 -21.17 6.52 -26.82
C GLN A 3 -21.92 7.81 -26.50
N VAL A 4 -21.19 8.91 -26.26
CA VAL A 4 -21.76 10.25 -26.18
C VAL A 4 -21.54 10.91 -27.53
N ARG A 5 -22.62 11.41 -28.15
CA ARG A 5 -22.58 12.14 -29.43
C ARG A 5 -23.07 13.55 -29.19
N GLU A 6 -22.29 14.52 -29.63
CA GLU A 6 -22.61 15.94 -29.50
C GLU A 6 -22.27 16.65 -30.80
N TYR A 7 -23.17 17.52 -31.24
CA TYR A 7 -22.98 18.35 -32.43
C TYR A 7 -22.56 19.75 -31.97
N LEU A 8 -21.55 20.30 -32.64
CA LEU A 8 -21.04 21.66 -32.38
C LEU A 8 -21.38 22.53 -33.58
N THR A 9 -21.85 23.75 -33.33
CA THR A 9 -22.08 24.76 -34.38
C THR A 9 -20.99 25.84 -34.33
N LEU A 10 -20.95 26.71 -35.34
CA LEU A 10 -19.88 27.69 -35.51
C LEU A 10 -19.84 28.68 -34.34
N GLY A 11 -18.74 28.70 -33.59
CA GLY A 11 -18.53 29.60 -32.44
C GLY A 11 -18.82 28.97 -31.07
N ASP A 12 -19.34 27.75 -31.01
CA ASP A 12 -19.63 27.06 -29.75
C ASP A 12 -18.39 26.43 -29.12
N ALA A 13 -18.16 26.69 -27.83
CA ALA A 13 -17.25 25.93 -27.00
C ALA A 13 -18.07 25.03 -26.06
N LYS A 14 -17.92 23.70 -26.17
CA LYS A 14 -18.63 22.74 -25.31
C LYS A 14 -17.64 21.85 -24.57
N THR A 15 -17.82 21.76 -23.25
CA THR A 15 -17.09 20.79 -22.42
C THR A 15 -17.77 19.43 -22.54
N LEU A 16 -17.09 18.47 -23.16
CA LEU A 16 -17.55 17.10 -23.25
C LEU A 16 -17.09 16.32 -22.01
N LYS A 17 -18.03 15.85 -21.19
CA LYS A 17 -17.72 14.89 -20.13
C LYS A 17 -17.64 13.49 -20.73
N SER A 18 -16.58 12.76 -20.40
CA SER A 18 -16.46 11.35 -20.80
C SER A 18 -17.60 10.53 -20.18
N PRO A 19 -18.13 9.51 -20.87
CA PRO A 19 -18.97 8.51 -20.21
C PRO A 19 -18.21 7.87 -19.03
N PRO A 20 -18.93 7.23 -18.09
CA PRO A 20 -18.30 6.41 -17.07
C PRO A 20 -17.30 5.44 -17.71
N LEU A 21 -16.08 5.44 -17.21
CA LEU A 21 -15.01 4.61 -17.76
C LEU A 21 -15.37 3.13 -17.59
N PRO A 22 -15.20 2.29 -18.61
CA PRO A 22 -15.42 0.85 -18.49
C PRO A 22 -14.57 0.24 -17.38
N THR A 23 -15.20 -0.43 -16.42
CA THR A 23 -14.50 -1.16 -15.34
C THR A 23 -14.71 -2.68 -15.42
N GLY A 24 -15.48 -3.16 -16.41
CA GLY A 24 -15.86 -4.58 -16.53
C GLY A 24 -14.77 -5.51 -17.05
N THR A 25 -13.57 -5.01 -17.34
CA THR A 25 -12.46 -5.80 -17.85
C THR A 25 -11.16 -5.30 -17.23
N LEU A 26 -10.37 -6.21 -16.68
CA LEU A 26 -9.09 -5.87 -16.06
C LEU A 26 -8.04 -5.48 -17.12
N GLY A 27 -6.99 -4.80 -16.68
CA GLY A 27 -5.82 -4.48 -17.50
C GLY A 27 -5.78 -3.04 -18.02
N LEU A 28 -4.89 -2.80 -18.98
CA LEU A 28 -4.68 -1.47 -19.56
C LEU A 28 -5.74 -1.16 -20.60
N HIS A 29 -6.38 0.00 -20.45
CA HIS A 29 -7.40 0.50 -21.34
C HIS A 29 -7.04 1.88 -21.90
N LEU A 30 -7.66 2.20 -23.03
CA LEU A 30 -7.39 3.41 -23.78
C LEU A 30 -8.72 4.02 -24.26
N VAL A 31 -9.01 5.24 -23.83
CA VAL A 31 -10.13 6.05 -24.34
C VAL A 31 -9.60 7.05 -25.35
N ARG A 32 -10.19 7.04 -26.55
CA ARG A 32 -9.89 7.98 -27.64
C ARG A 32 -11.06 8.91 -27.85
N LEU A 33 -10.79 10.20 -27.93
CA LEU A 33 -11.71 11.11 -28.61
C LEU A 33 -11.65 10.83 -30.11
N ARG A 34 -12.79 10.55 -30.74
CA ARG A 34 -12.89 10.39 -32.20
C ARG A 34 -13.81 11.47 -32.73
N ILE A 35 -13.27 12.37 -33.55
CA ILE A 35 -14.04 13.35 -34.31
C ILE A 35 -14.27 12.74 -35.69
N ILE A 36 -15.53 12.64 -36.10
CA ILE A 36 -15.94 11.98 -37.34
C ILE A 36 -15.90 12.99 -38.49
N ASP A 37 -16.31 14.22 -38.22
CA ASP A 37 -16.37 15.33 -39.17
C ASP A 37 -16.41 16.65 -38.37
N PRO A 38 -15.61 17.68 -38.71
CA PRO A 38 -14.53 17.70 -39.70
C PRO A 38 -13.28 16.95 -39.24
N ILE A 39 -12.39 16.65 -40.19
CA ILE A 39 -11.02 16.24 -39.86
C ILE A 39 -10.34 17.45 -39.20
N VAL A 40 -9.95 17.27 -37.95
CA VAL A 40 -9.30 18.33 -37.17
C VAL A 40 -7.77 18.27 -37.33
N PRO A 41 -7.08 19.43 -37.35
CA PRO A 41 -5.62 19.47 -37.51
C PRO A 41 -4.85 19.24 -36.20
N PHE A 42 -5.51 18.81 -35.12
CA PHE A 42 -4.88 18.59 -33.82
C PHE A 42 -4.82 17.11 -33.45
N THR A 43 -3.83 16.76 -32.63
CA THR A 43 -3.68 15.40 -32.10
C THR A 43 -4.83 15.10 -31.13
N THR A 44 -5.64 14.10 -31.45
CA THR A 44 -6.78 13.71 -30.62
C THR A 44 -6.31 13.23 -29.25
N PRO A 45 -6.87 13.76 -28.14
CA PRO A 45 -6.47 13.39 -26.81
C PRO A 45 -6.79 11.92 -26.54
N VAL A 46 -5.88 11.28 -25.80
CA VAL A 46 -5.98 9.90 -25.37
C VAL A 46 -5.86 9.83 -23.85
N ILE A 47 -6.80 9.14 -23.22
CA ILE A 47 -6.72 8.79 -21.80
C ILE A 47 -6.30 7.32 -21.72
N ARG A 48 -5.22 7.03 -20.98
CA ARG A 48 -4.80 5.69 -20.62
C ARG A 48 -5.14 5.44 -19.15
N TYR A 49 -5.75 4.31 -18.84
CA TYR A 49 -6.09 3.95 -17.47
C TYR A 49 -5.94 2.43 -17.27
N PHE A 50 -5.64 2.01 -16.04
CA PHE A 50 -5.50 0.61 -15.68
C PHE A 50 -6.66 0.21 -14.77
N VAL A 51 -7.33 -0.89 -15.09
CA VAL A 51 -8.37 -1.49 -14.26
C VAL A 51 -7.75 -2.68 -13.53
N ALA A 52 -7.43 -2.48 -12.25
CA ALA A 52 -7.00 -3.55 -11.37
C ALA A 52 -8.20 -4.32 -10.80
N GLU A 53 -7.95 -5.49 -10.22
CA GLU A 53 -8.97 -6.17 -9.42
C GLU A 53 -9.41 -5.25 -8.28
N GLY A 54 -10.67 -4.82 -8.33
CA GLY A 54 -11.26 -3.91 -7.37
C GLY A 54 -12.78 -3.95 -7.49
N ARG A 55 -13.49 -3.72 -6.38
CA ARG A 55 -14.94 -3.52 -6.42
C ARG A 55 -15.19 -2.04 -6.70
N VAL A 56 -16.13 -1.71 -7.58
CA VAL A 56 -16.57 -0.32 -7.80
C VAL A 56 -16.94 0.31 -6.46
N GLY A 57 -16.36 1.47 -6.14
CA GLY A 57 -16.52 2.14 -4.84
C GLY A 57 -15.61 1.64 -3.72
N LYS A 58 -14.68 0.72 -4.00
CA LYS A 58 -13.63 0.31 -3.06
C LYS A 58 -12.34 1.05 -3.41
N GLU A 59 -11.77 1.69 -2.41
CA GLU A 59 -10.50 2.42 -2.50
C GLU A 59 -9.40 1.52 -3.08
N LEU A 60 -8.57 2.10 -3.97
CA LEU A 60 -7.42 1.39 -4.52
C LEU A 60 -6.52 0.93 -3.35
N PRO A 61 -5.89 -0.26 -3.46
CA PRO A 61 -4.94 -0.68 -2.43
C PRO A 61 -3.83 0.37 -2.31
N PRO A 62 -3.33 0.64 -1.09
CA PRO A 62 -2.23 1.59 -0.90
C PRO A 62 -1.00 1.18 -1.71
N ASP A 63 -0.25 2.17 -2.20
CA ASP A 63 0.98 1.94 -2.94
C ASP A 63 2.04 1.24 -2.06
N PRO A 64 2.90 0.37 -2.63
CA PRO A 64 3.89 -0.34 -1.85
C PRO A 64 4.95 0.62 -1.27
N VAL A 65 5.23 0.50 0.03
CA VAL A 65 6.34 1.18 0.70
C VAL A 65 7.50 0.21 0.88
N GLY A 66 8.65 0.52 0.27
CA GLY A 66 9.88 -0.26 0.43
C GLY A 66 10.42 -0.16 1.85
N VAL A 67 10.89 -1.28 2.40
CA VAL A 67 11.47 -1.33 3.76
C VAL A 67 12.92 -1.76 3.65
N THR A 68 13.81 -1.07 4.35
CA THR A 68 15.25 -1.35 4.29
C THR A 68 15.78 -1.97 5.57
N SER A 69 15.19 -1.63 6.73
CA SER A 69 15.63 -2.14 8.03
C SER A 69 14.46 -2.30 9.02
N PRO A 70 14.52 -3.27 9.94
CA PRO A 70 15.47 -4.38 9.99
C PRO A 70 15.29 -5.37 8.82
N VAL A 71 16.32 -6.20 8.62
CA VAL A 71 16.23 -7.34 7.69
C VAL A 71 15.15 -8.32 8.15
N PRO A 72 14.53 -9.09 7.24
CA PRO A 72 13.56 -10.11 7.64
C PRO A 72 14.13 -11.07 8.70
N PHE A 73 13.32 -11.41 9.71
CA PHE A 73 13.67 -12.29 10.83
C PHE A 73 14.77 -11.76 11.75
N ALA A 74 15.09 -10.47 11.69
CA ALA A 74 16.08 -9.88 12.59
C ALA A 74 15.70 -10.06 14.06
N LEU A 75 16.73 -10.21 14.89
CA LEU A 75 16.59 -10.11 16.33
C LEU A 75 16.40 -8.64 16.72
N PHE A 76 15.33 -8.37 17.44
CA PHE A 76 14.98 -7.06 17.95
C PHE A 76 15.86 -6.71 19.15
N ALA A 77 16.49 -5.54 19.07
CA ALA A 77 17.23 -4.90 20.15
C ALA A 77 16.62 -3.51 20.43
N PRO A 78 16.83 -2.94 21.62
CA PRO A 78 16.27 -1.62 21.96
C PRO A 78 16.62 -0.50 20.96
N ASP A 79 17.80 -0.58 20.34
CA ASP A 79 18.34 0.36 19.35
C ASP A 79 18.07 -0.07 17.89
N THR A 80 17.26 -1.12 17.67
CA THR A 80 16.88 -1.54 16.32
C THR A 80 16.21 -0.40 15.55
N LEU A 81 16.89 0.01 14.47
CA LEU A 81 16.43 1.06 13.58
C LEU A 81 15.48 0.47 12.53
N PHE A 82 14.23 0.91 12.57
CA PHE A 82 13.25 0.67 11.50
C PHE A 82 13.47 1.74 10.43
N ALA A 83 13.56 1.33 9.17
CA ALA A 83 13.80 2.23 8.05
C ALA A 83 13.02 1.80 6.81
N TRP A 84 12.47 2.78 6.10
CA TRP A 84 11.67 2.60 4.89
C TRP A 84 11.96 3.70 3.86
N GLU A 85 11.42 3.52 2.66
CA GLU A 85 11.49 4.48 1.58
C GLU A 85 10.46 5.59 1.77
N SER A 86 10.81 6.81 1.36
CA SER A 86 9.87 7.93 1.41
C SER A 86 8.73 7.73 0.41
N HIS A 87 7.50 7.96 0.84
CA HIS A 87 6.30 7.90 0.05
C HIS A 87 5.76 9.30 -0.23
N LYS A 88 5.50 9.62 -1.50
CA LYS A 88 4.97 10.92 -1.90
C LYS A 88 3.58 11.14 -1.27
N GLY A 89 3.36 12.31 -0.67
CA GLY A 89 2.09 12.67 -0.05
C GLY A 89 1.92 12.19 1.39
N ALA A 90 2.88 11.43 1.95
CA ALA A 90 2.82 11.00 3.34
C ALA A 90 2.97 12.20 4.29
N ARG A 91 1.97 12.43 5.13
CA ARG A 91 2.03 13.40 6.22
C ARG A 91 2.55 12.80 7.51
N VAL A 92 2.23 11.52 7.73
CA VAL A 92 2.68 10.72 8.86
C VAL A 92 2.86 9.27 8.41
N TYR A 93 3.83 8.57 8.99
CA TYR A 93 3.94 7.13 8.91
C TYR A 93 3.47 6.50 10.22
N GLN A 94 2.80 5.36 10.12
CA GLN A 94 2.43 4.55 11.26
C GLN A 94 3.17 3.22 11.20
N LEU A 95 4.08 3.00 12.16
CA LEU A 95 4.71 1.72 12.41
C LEU A 95 3.78 0.88 13.29
N GLU A 96 3.41 -0.31 12.84
CA GLU A 96 2.54 -1.22 13.58
C GLU A 96 3.25 -2.55 13.84
N ILE A 97 3.05 -3.09 15.05
CA ILE A 97 3.61 -4.38 15.46
C ILE A 97 2.47 -5.27 15.97
N TYR A 98 2.36 -6.44 15.36
CA TYR A 98 1.37 -7.46 15.61
C TYR A 98 2.01 -8.68 16.25
N ARG A 99 1.28 -9.30 17.16
CA ARG A 99 1.64 -10.64 17.62
C ARG A 99 1.41 -11.65 16.51
N THR A 100 2.28 -12.64 16.44
CA THR A 100 1.98 -13.89 15.76
C THR A 100 1.65 -14.95 16.79
N ASP A 101 0.73 -15.85 16.45
CA ASP A 101 0.41 -17.02 17.27
C ASP A 101 1.48 -18.10 17.16
N ARG A 102 2.48 -17.92 16.27
CA ARG A 102 3.63 -18.80 16.17
C ARG A 102 4.46 -18.77 17.44
N ASN A 103 4.73 -19.96 17.96
CA ASN A 103 5.73 -20.15 19.00
C ASN A 103 6.98 -20.77 18.36
N PRO A 104 8.07 -20.00 18.18
CA PRO A 104 9.29 -20.51 17.55
C PRO A 104 9.96 -21.64 18.35
N ALA A 105 9.63 -21.79 19.64
CA ALA A 105 10.13 -22.92 20.45
C ALA A 105 9.48 -24.27 20.11
N THR A 106 8.32 -24.26 19.43
CA THR A 106 7.59 -25.48 19.05
C THR A 106 7.56 -25.72 17.54
N GLU A 107 8.04 -24.76 16.74
CA GLU A 107 8.16 -24.92 15.29
C GLU A 107 9.52 -25.53 14.93
N LEU A 108 9.52 -26.45 13.96
CA LEU A 108 10.75 -26.97 13.36
C LEU A 108 11.59 -25.81 12.81
N PRO A 109 12.93 -25.81 13.03
CA PRO A 109 13.81 -24.80 12.45
C PRO A 109 13.64 -24.77 10.93
N ASP A 110 13.41 -23.58 10.37
CA ASP A 110 13.47 -23.38 8.92
C ASP A 110 14.92 -23.56 8.47
N LEU A 111 15.21 -24.66 7.78
CA LEU A 111 16.54 -25.02 7.28
C LEU A 111 16.96 -24.23 6.03
N GLY A 112 16.28 -23.11 5.72
CA GLY A 112 16.76 -22.11 4.78
C GLY A 112 16.35 -22.33 3.32
N GLY A 113 15.27 -23.08 3.08
CA GLY A 113 14.73 -23.33 1.74
C GLY A 113 13.53 -22.47 1.34
N GLY A 114 12.93 -21.76 2.30
CA GLY A 114 11.71 -20.96 2.09
C GLY A 114 11.98 -19.51 1.69
N ASP A 115 11.05 -18.95 0.91
CA ASP A 115 10.97 -17.51 0.65
C ASP A 115 10.93 -16.78 2.00
N ARG A 116 11.77 -15.75 2.20
CA ARG A 116 11.99 -15.08 3.50
C ARG A 116 10.84 -14.12 3.86
N THR A 117 9.61 -14.56 3.60
CA THR A 117 8.37 -13.81 3.77
C THR A 117 7.47 -14.54 4.76
N PRO A 118 6.75 -13.81 5.64
CA PRO A 118 5.75 -14.42 6.50
C PRO A 118 4.67 -15.13 5.66
N LYS A 119 4.21 -16.32 6.10
CA LYS A 119 3.15 -17.04 5.37
C LYS A 119 1.88 -16.19 5.32
N PRO A 120 1.13 -16.16 4.20
CA PRO A 120 -0.11 -15.38 4.08
C PRO A 120 -1.15 -15.69 5.16
N SER A 121 -1.24 -16.95 5.60
CA SER A 121 -2.13 -17.37 6.70
C SER A 121 -1.84 -16.64 8.01
N ASP A 122 -0.57 -16.44 8.32
CA ASP A 122 -0.13 -15.87 9.60
C ASP A 122 -0.31 -14.36 9.59
N VAL A 123 -0.05 -13.73 8.44
CA VAL A 123 -0.39 -12.33 8.21
C VAL A 123 -1.89 -12.11 8.38
N ALA A 124 -2.73 -12.96 7.79
CA ALA A 124 -4.18 -12.87 7.91
C ALA A 124 -4.69 -13.15 9.33
N ALA A 125 -4.02 -14.02 10.10
CA ALA A 125 -4.31 -14.24 11.51
C ALA A 125 -3.94 -13.02 12.37
N ALA A 126 -2.74 -12.48 12.18
CA ALA A 126 -2.26 -11.31 12.91
C ALA A 126 -3.12 -10.06 12.67
N LEU A 127 -3.51 -9.80 11.41
CA LEU A 127 -4.34 -8.65 11.04
C LEU A 127 -5.80 -8.73 11.54
N ARG A 128 -6.26 -9.88 12.03
CA ARG A 128 -7.56 -10.00 12.70
C ARG A 128 -7.54 -9.47 14.13
N GLN A 129 -6.34 -9.24 14.67
CA GLN A 129 -6.13 -8.66 15.99
C GLN A 129 -5.64 -7.22 15.84
N ALA A 130 -5.87 -6.39 16.85
CA ALA A 130 -5.27 -5.06 16.90
C ALA A 130 -3.74 -5.16 17.04
N PRO A 131 -2.96 -4.17 16.52
CA PRO A 131 -1.55 -4.07 16.83
C PRO A 131 -1.33 -4.10 18.34
N VAL A 132 -0.32 -4.83 18.79
CA VAL A 132 0.08 -4.84 20.20
C VAL A 132 0.71 -3.53 20.60
N THR A 133 1.45 -2.93 19.66
CA THR A 133 2.04 -1.62 19.81
C THR A 133 2.31 -0.98 18.45
N GLY A 134 2.68 0.29 18.46
CA GLY A 134 3.07 1.03 17.27
C GLY A 134 3.60 2.42 17.60
N MET A 135 3.97 3.16 16.57
CA MET A 135 4.41 4.55 16.66
C MET A 135 3.95 5.36 15.46
N LEU A 136 3.61 6.63 15.71
CA LEU A 136 3.47 7.63 14.65
C LEU A 136 4.80 8.35 14.45
N VAL A 137 5.19 8.49 13.20
CA VAL A 137 6.45 9.07 12.77
C VAL A 137 6.14 10.18 11.76
N PRO A 138 6.65 11.41 11.95
CA PRO A 138 6.43 12.50 11.00
C PRO A 138 6.75 12.10 9.55
N GLY A 139 5.94 12.55 8.57
CA GLY A 139 6.09 12.15 7.17
C GLY A 139 7.41 12.60 6.50
N ASN A 140 8.15 13.51 7.13
CA ASN A 140 9.50 13.90 6.74
C ASN A 140 10.61 13.02 7.35
N GLN A 141 10.24 11.99 8.12
CA GLN A 141 11.14 11.00 8.69
C GLN A 141 10.80 9.63 8.13
N THR A 142 11.83 8.88 7.73
CA THR A 142 11.68 7.53 7.19
C THR A 142 12.41 6.48 8.03
N THR A 143 12.84 6.87 9.22
CA THR A 143 13.47 5.98 10.19
C THR A 143 12.94 6.24 11.59
N THR A 144 12.93 5.22 12.43
CA THR A 144 12.59 5.35 13.85
C THR A 144 13.14 4.19 14.68
N THR A 145 13.26 4.38 15.99
CA THR A 145 13.47 3.31 16.96
C THR A 145 12.21 3.20 17.83
N LEU A 146 11.90 2.00 18.31
CA LEU A 146 10.74 1.83 19.18
C LEU A 146 10.94 2.57 20.51
N SER A 147 9.94 3.38 20.89
CA SER A 147 9.88 4.04 22.19
C SER A 147 9.92 3.02 23.33
N ALA A 148 10.40 3.42 24.51
CA ALA A 148 10.47 2.53 25.66
C ALA A 148 9.11 1.90 26.02
N ASN A 149 8.03 2.68 25.95
CA ASN A 149 6.67 2.19 26.19
C ASN A 149 6.22 1.16 25.16
N ALA A 150 6.56 1.36 23.89
CA ALA A 150 6.25 0.38 22.85
C ALA A 150 7.02 -0.93 23.08
N ARG A 151 8.31 -0.84 23.45
CA ARG A 151 9.15 -2.01 23.74
C ARG A 151 8.64 -2.84 24.92
N GLN A 152 8.14 -2.20 25.97
CA GLN A 152 7.60 -2.88 27.15
C GLN A 152 6.35 -3.73 26.87
N ARG A 153 5.67 -3.49 25.73
CA ARG A 153 4.53 -4.32 25.29
C ARG A 153 4.96 -5.60 24.56
N LEU A 154 6.25 -5.72 24.24
CA LEU A 154 6.81 -6.91 23.59
C LEU A 154 7.27 -7.91 24.67
N THR A 155 6.85 -9.15 24.52
CA THR A 155 7.23 -10.27 25.38
C THR A 155 8.48 -10.92 24.81
N PRO A 156 9.56 -11.09 25.61
CA PRO A 156 10.78 -11.81 25.22
C PRO A 156 10.52 -13.22 24.63
N GLY A 157 11.41 -13.68 23.76
CA GLY A 157 11.36 -14.99 23.12
C GLY A 157 10.18 -15.19 22.14
N ARG A 158 9.50 -14.12 21.75
CA ARG A 158 8.36 -14.18 20.81
C ARG A 158 8.72 -13.61 19.45
N ALA A 159 8.12 -14.18 18.41
CA ALA A 159 8.08 -13.59 17.09
C ALA A 159 6.97 -12.52 17.00
N TYR A 160 7.16 -11.54 16.13
CA TYR A 160 6.24 -10.45 15.85
C TYR A 160 6.23 -10.16 14.35
N LEU A 161 5.06 -9.78 13.83
CA LEU A 161 4.94 -9.20 12.50
C LEU A 161 4.87 -7.68 12.61
N TRP A 162 5.43 -6.98 11.65
CA TRP A 162 5.38 -5.53 11.63
C TRP A 162 5.26 -4.98 10.21
N ARG A 163 4.72 -3.76 10.11
CA ARG A 163 4.61 -2.99 8.86
C ARG A 163 4.63 -1.50 9.10
N VAL A 164 4.78 -0.75 8.02
CA VAL A 164 4.65 0.70 7.98
C VAL A 164 3.50 1.09 7.05
N LEU A 165 2.66 2.01 7.50
CA LEU A 165 1.62 2.65 6.68
C LEU A 165 2.02 4.11 6.42
N ALA A 166 1.87 4.58 5.20
CA ALA A 166 1.98 5.98 4.83
C ALA A 166 0.58 6.59 4.79
N ILE A 167 0.38 7.66 5.56
CA ILE A 167 -0.93 8.29 5.76
C ILE A 167 -0.88 9.74 5.29
N SER A 168 -1.84 10.15 4.47
CA SER A 168 -1.96 11.52 3.96
C SER A 168 -2.57 12.47 4.99
N GLU A 169 -2.65 13.75 4.64
CA GLU A 169 -3.15 14.83 5.51
C GLU A 169 -4.62 14.64 5.93
N ASP A 170 -5.43 14.03 5.09
CA ASP A 170 -6.84 13.68 5.34
C ASP A 170 -7.02 12.38 6.15
N GLY A 171 -5.93 11.70 6.53
CA GLY A 171 -5.96 10.45 7.28
C GLY A 171 -6.09 9.19 6.44
N THR A 172 -6.09 9.32 5.11
CA THR A 172 -6.17 8.19 4.18
C THR A 172 -4.86 7.41 4.12
N VAL A 173 -4.92 6.07 4.11
CA VAL A 173 -3.72 5.23 3.93
C VAL A 173 -3.38 5.20 2.44
N ILE A 174 -2.33 5.91 2.06
CA ILE A 174 -1.88 6.07 0.66
C ILE A 174 -0.72 5.15 0.30
N GLY A 175 -0.04 4.59 1.30
CA GLY A 175 1.00 3.59 1.08
C GLY A 175 1.09 2.57 2.21
N GLN A 176 1.58 1.37 1.90
CA GLN A 176 1.74 0.28 2.85
C GLN A 176 2.95 -0.58 2.52
N SER A 177 3.73 -0.94 3.54
CA SER A 177 4.81 -1.92 3.39
C SER A 177 4.30 -3.37 3.42
N PRO A 178 5.05 -4.33 2.85
CA PRO A 178 4.83 -5.74 3.15
C PRO A 178 5.02 -6.01 4.65
N MET A 179 4.41 -7.09 5.14
CA MET A 179 4.65 -7.59 6.49
C MET A 179 6.04 -8.20 6.60
N ARG A 180 6.76 -7.86 7.67
CA ARG A 180 8.05 -8.47 8.02
C ARG A 180 7.98 -9.12 9.39
N GLU A 181 8.71 -10.21 9.56
CA GLU A 181 8.90 -10.82 10.87
C GLU A 181 10.12 -10.21 11.56
N MET A 182 10.03 -10.05 12.88
CA MET A 182 11.14 -9.83 13.79
C MET A 182 10.97 -10.72 15.03
N ARG A 183 12.05 -10.97 15.76
CA ARG A 183 12.03 -11.80 16.97
C ARG A 183 12.59 -11.04 18.14
N THR A 184 11.94 -11.18 19.29
CA THR A 184 12.50 -10.68 20.54
C THR A 184 13.43 -11.74 21.15
N PRO A 185 14.56 -11.32 21.76
CA PRO A 185 15.47 -12.21 22.46
C PRO A 185 14.79 -12.87 23.66
#